data_AF-A0A2V8AD52-F1
#
_entry.id   AF-A0A2V8AD52-F1
#
_cell.length_a   1.000
_cell.length_b   1.000
_cell.length_c   1.000
_cell.angle_alpha   90.00
_cell.angle_beta   90.00
_cell.angle_gamma   90.00
#
_symmetry.space_group_name_H-M   'P 1'
#
loop_
_entity.id
_entity.type
_entity.pdbx_description
1 polymer ?
#
loop_
_entity_poly.entity_id
_entity_poly.type
_entity_poly.pdbx_seq_one_letter_code
_entity_poly.pdbx_strand_id
1 'polypeptide(L)'
;MRSHLLHSLAIALIASCCAQRQAQNTYRLQGQVLSIEAPRKTLTIKHSEIKGLMPAMTMPYTVKDDRLLNGLTPGDLVDATLVIVSNDAYLTAITKTGQAPLEKPPADAPMPSASSGPKLLEPGEEVPNASFVDQDGRKRTFNSFKGSTVVMTFIYTKCPLATFCPLMDRHFATLQTSLDEDAAKRVRLVTVSFDPATDTPRVLKQHARALKADPTRWTFLTGDQDEIDRFAA
;
A
#
# COMPACT_ATOMS: atom_id res chain seq x y z
N MET A 1 -51.22 55.21 -9.98
CA MET A 1 -52.11 54.46 -9.06
C MET A 1 -51.89 52.98 -9.37
N ARG A 2 -51.38 52.06 -8.55
CA ARG A 2 -51.09 51.92 -7.12
C ARG A 2 -49.94 50.87 -7.04
N SER A 3 -48.75 51.24 -6.53
CA SER A 3 -48.06 50.60 -5.39
C SER A 3 -48.86 49.51 -4.67
N HIS A 4 -48.24 48.36 -4.34
CA HIS A 4 -48.24 47.76 -2.99
C HIS A 4 -47.52 46.39 -2.92
N LEU A 5 -46.51 46.35 -2.03
CA LEU A 5 -46.02 45.26 -1.15
C LEU A 5 -45.38 44.00 -1.79
N LEU A 6 -44.04 43.84 -1.77
CA LEU A 6 -43.18 43.45 -0.63
C LEU A 6 -43.75 42.28 0.20
N HIS A 7 -43.28 41.07 -0.04
CA HIS A 7 -43.08 40.05 1.00
C HIS A 7 -41.72 39.37 0.78
N SER A 8 -40.78 39.78 1.62
CA SER A 8 -39.45 39.23 1.81
C SER A 8 -39.54 37.80 2.32
N LEU A 9 -39.12 36.81 1.52
CA LEU A 9 -38.84 35.46 2.04
C LEU A 9 -37.33 35.35 2.24
N ALA A 10 -36.87 35.81 3.41
CA ALA A 10 -35.52 35.58 3.88
C ALA A 10 -35.39 34.11 4.29
N ILE A 11 -34.98 33.25 3.36
CA ILE A 11 -34.52 31.90 3.69
C ILE A 11 -33.11 32.05 4.25
N ALA A 12 -33.01 32.07 5.58
CA ALA A 12 -31.75 31.94 6.28
C ALA A 12 -31.18 30.54 6.01
N LEU A 13 -30.32 30.44 5.00
CA LEU A 13 -29.40 29.31 4.81
C LEU A 13 -28.39 29.34 5.97
N ILE A 14 -28.74 28.66 7.07
CA ILE A 14 -27.80 28.32 8.12
C ILE A 14 -26.80 27.37 7.47
N ALA A 15 -25.63 27.92 7.14
CA ALA A 15 -24.48 27.17 6.70
C ALA A 15 -24.09 26.17 7.78
N SER A 16 -24.54 24.92 7.61
CA SER A 16 -24.01 23.77 8.34
C SER A 16 -22.60 23.51 7.83
N CYS A 17 -21.65 24.36 8.25
CA CYS A 17 -20.22 24.09 8.20
C CYS A 17 -19.86 23.05 9.27
N CYS A 18 -20.55 21.91 9.28
CA CYS A 18 -19.93 20.67 9.71
C CYS A 18 -19.18 20.15 8.49
N ALA A 19 -17.99 20.71 8.25
CA ALA A 19 -17.01 20.07 7.41
C ALA A 19 -16.88 18.63 7.93
N GLN A 20 -17.34 17.66 7.13
CA GLN A 20 -17.17 16.24 7.40
C GLN A 20 -15.67 16.02 7.63
N ARG A 21 -15.26 15.90 8.89
CA ARG A 21 -13.94 15.39 9.25
C ARG A 21 -13.86 14.01 8.61
N GLN A 22 -13.11 13.89 7.51
CA GLN A 22 -12.80 12.59 6.94
C GLN A 22 -12.27 11.69 8.06
N ALA A 23 -12.72 10.44 8.09
CA ALA A 23 -12.24 9.47 9.05
C ALA A 23 -10.73 9.33 8.87
N GLN A 24 -9.99 9.90 9.81
CA GLN A 24 -8.53 9.91 9.81
C GLN A 24 -8.06 8.95 10.88
N ASN A 25 -7.31 7.94 10.47
CA ASN A 25 -6.65 7.04 11.42
C ASN A 25 -5.30 7.64 11.79
N THR A 26 -4.97 7.56 13.08
CA THR A 26 -3.72 8.10 13.61
C THR A 26 -3.00 7.02 14.37
N TYR A 27 -1.72 6.86 14.07
CA TYR A 27 -0.87 5.82 14.62
C TYR A 27 0.39 6.44 15.21
N ARG A 28 0.89 5.87 16.30
CA ARG A 28 2.21 6.23 16.84
C ARG A 28 3.27 5.49 16.03
N LEU A 29 4.24 6.24 15.53
CA LEU A 29 5.43 5.73 14.86
C LEU A 29 6.63 6.00 15.76
N GLN A 30 7.47 5.00 15.99
CA GLN A 30 8.75 5.16 16.67
C GLN A 30 9.83 4.58 15.77
N GLY A 31 10.96 5.27 15.61
CA GLY A 31 11.99 4.77 14.71
C GLY A 31 13.25 5.60 14.67
N GLN A 32 14.18 5.18 13.81
CA GLN A 32 15.41 5.89 13.50
C GLN A 32 15.34 6.49 12.10
N VAL A 33 15.63 7.79 11.99
CA VAL A 33 15.75 8.48 10.70
C VAL A 33 17.01 8.00 9.99
N LEU A 34 16.87 7.43 8.80
CA LEU A 34 17.98 6.94 7.99
C LEU A 34 18.39 7.95 6.91
N SER A 35 17.43 8.64 6.32
CA SER A 35 17.68 9.69 5.32
C SER A 35 16.61 10.78 5.37
N ILE A 36 16.98 11.97 4.93
CA ILE A 36 16.11 13.14 4.84
C ILE A 36 16.22 13.71 3.43
N GLU A 37 15.07 13.86 2.79
CA GLU A 37 14.96 14.37 1.44
C GLU A 37 14.10 15.63 1.46
N ALA A 38 14.69 16.73 1.93
CA ALA A 38 13.98 17.99 2.15
C ALA A 38 13.21 18.50 0.92
N PRO A 39 13.75 18.45 -0.33
CA PRO A 39 13.00 18.87 -1.51
C PRO A 39 11.74 18.04 -1.77
N ARG A 40 11.72 16.78 -1.31
CA ARG A 40 10.58 15.85 -1.43
C ARG A 40 9.76 15.74 -0.14
N LYS A 41 10.07 16.54 0.88
CA LYS A 41 9.39 16.51 2.19
C LYS A 41 9.31 15.10 2.78
N THR A 42 10.33 14.28 2.57
CA THR A 42 10.31 12.85 2.86
C THR A 42 11.42 12.45 3.82
N LEU A 43 11.09 11.56 4.77
CA LEU A 43 12.01 10.90 5.69
C LEU A 43 11.99 9.40 5.43
N THR A 44 13.15 8.76 5.26
CA THR A 44 13.22 7.30 5.37
C THR A 44 13.45 6.92 6.82
N ILE A 45 12.52 6.17 7.41
CA ILE A 45 12.59 5.78 8.82
C ILE A 45 12.59 4.26 8.94
N LYS A 46 13.57 3.71 9.66
CA LYS A 46 13.52 2.35 10.21
C LYS A 46 12.61 2.41 11.44
N HIS A 47 11.34 2.06 11.28
CA HIS A 47 10.37 2.14 12.37
C HIS A 47 10.17 0.79 13.05
N SER A 48 9.82 0.84 14.33
CA SER A 48 9.31 -0.29 15.08
C SER A 48 7.88 -0.63 14.64
N GLU A 49 7.34 -1.74 15.16
CA GLU A 49 5.94 -2.11 14.92
C GLU A 49 4.99 -0.91 15.13
N ILE A 50 4.15 -0.64 14.12
CA ILE A 50 3.06 0.32 14.23
C ILE A 50 1.79 -0.48 14.52
N LYS A 51 1.44 -0.52 15.81
CA LYS A 51 0.31 -1.32 16.31
C LYS A 51 -0.96 -1.07 15.52
N GLY A 52 -1.55 -2.16 15.02
CA GLY A 52 -2.80 -2.12 14.26
C GLY A 52 -2.67 -1.57 12.84
N LEU A 53 -1.45 -1.36 12.34
CA LEU A 53 -1.19 -0.93 10.97
C LEU A 53 -0.22 -1.87 10.24
N MET A 54 1.02 -2.01 10.73
CA MET A 54 2.08 -2.77 10.04
C MET A 54 3.25 -3.14 10.96
N PRO A 55 3.98 -4.24 10.65
CA PRO A 55 5.18 -4.66 11.38
C PRO A 55 6.35 -3.66 11.22
N ALA A 56 7.45 -3.92 11.94
CA ALA A 56 8.66 -3.11 11.84
C ALA A 56 9.29 -3.22 10.44
N MET A 57 9.60 -2.08 9.82
CA MET A 57 10.25 -2.04 8.51
C MET A 57 10.94 -0.68 8.27
N THR A 58 11.60 -0.55 7.12
CA THR A 58 12.21 0.70 6.66
C THR A 58 11.44 1.22 5.47
N MET A 59 10.91 2.44 5.57
CA MET A 59 10.12 3.01 4.48
C MET A 59 10.14 4.55 4.47
N PRO A 60 9.87 5.17 3.31
CA PRO A 60 9.73 6.61 3.20
C PRO A 60 8.39 7.10 3.75
N TYR A 61 8.43 8.25 4.42
CA TYR A 61 7.29 8.95 4.98
C TYR A 61 7.33 10.42 4.58
N THR A 62 6.25 10.90 3.99
CA THR A 62 6.04 12.33 3.77
C THR A 62 5.70 13.07 5.06
N VAL A 63 6.15 14.32 5.21
CA VAL A 63 5.78 15.20 6.33
C VAL A 63 4.74 16.22 5.90
N LYS A 64 3.86 16.61 6.83
CA LYS A 64 2.79 17.58 6.55
C LYS A 64 3.30 19.01 6.38
N ASP A 65 4.28 19.40 7.19
CA ASP A 65 4.95 20.70 7.17
C ASP A 65 6.46 20.47 7.13
N ASP A 66 7.16 21.12 6.21
CA ASP A 66 8.61 20.99 5.98
C ASP A 66 9.41 21.40 7.20
N ARG A 67 8.83 22.29 8.03
CA ARG A 67 9.42 22.70 9.30
C ARG A 67 9.63 21.54 10.26
N LEU A 68 8.89 20.44 10.12
CA LEU A 68 9.07 19.23 10.91
C LEU A 68 10.41 18.54 10.61
N LEU A 69 11.06 18.86 9.49
CA LEU A 69 12.40 18.36 9.15
C LEU A 69 13.52 19.18 9.79
N ASN A 70 13.23 20.36 10.31
CA ASN A 70 14.24 21.26 10.84
C ASN A 70 14.92 20.67 12.08
N GLY A 71 16.25 20.57 12.04
CA GLY A 71 17.04 20.05 13.14
C GLY A 71 17.05 18.52 13.25
N LEU A 72 16.39 17.80 12.34
CA LEU A 72 16.56 16.36 12.19
C LEU A 72 17.82 16.06 11.36
N THR A 73 18.48 14.97 11.72
CA THR A 73 19.63 14.42 11.01
C THR A 73 19.54 12.89 10.94
N PRO A 74 20.13 12.25 9.92
CA PRO A 74 20.28 10.80 9.90
C PRO A 74 20.93 10.27 11.20
N GLY A 75 20.34 9.24 11.79
CA GLY A 75 20.71 8.66 13.08
C GLY A 75 19.80 9.08 14.23
N ASP A 76 18.96 10.10 14.05
CA ASP A 76 18.03 10.55 15.08
C ASP A 76 16.97 9.50 15.39
N LEU A 77 16.75 9.27 16.68
CA LEU A 77 15.61 8.50 17.17
C LEU A 77 14.43 9.45 17.30
N VAL A 78 13.28 9.05 16.75
CA VAL A 78 12.09 9.90 16.69
C VAL A 78 10.86 9.16 17.17
N ASP A 79 10.01 9.89 17.89
CA ASP A 79 8.60 9.58 18.06
C ASP A 79 7.80 10.49 17.13
N ALA A 80 6.90 9.90 16.35
CA ALA A 80 6.10 10.62 15.38
C ALA A 80 4.63 10.18 15.36
N THR A 81 3.78 11.07 14.87
CA THR A 81 2.35 10.81 14.63
C THR A 81 2.13 10.58 13.14
N LEU A 82 1.85 9.33 12.78
CA LEU A 82 1.47 8.95 11.42
C LEU A 82 -0.04 9.11 11.24
N VAL A 83 -0.40 9.91 10.24
CA VAL A 83 -1.78 10.18 9.86
C VAL A 83 -2.07 9.48 8.54
N ILE A 84 -3.11 8.66 8.52
CA ILE A 84 -3.66 8.05 7.31
C ILE A 84 -5.04 8.64 7.03
N VAL A 85 -5.17 9.28 5.87
CA VAL A 85 -6.43 9.85 5.37
C VAL A 85 -6.63 9.33 3.97
N SER A 86 -7.69 8.54 3.73
CA SER A 86 -8.21 8.02 2.45
C SER A 86 -7.20 7.74 1.31
N ASN A 87 -6.46 8.71 0.81
CA ASN A 87 -5.50 8.62 -0.30
C ASN A 87 -4.04 8.91 0.07
N ASP A 88 -3.75 9.39 1.29
CA ASP A 88 -2.43 9.87 1.69
C ASP A 88 -2.03 9.38 3.10
N ALA A 89 -0.71 9.29 3.30
CA ALA A 89 -0.08 9.09 4.60
C ALA A 89 0.98 10.17 4.84
N TYR A 90 0.95 10.80 6.02
CA TYR A 90 1.95 11.82 6.36
C TYR A 90 2.18 11.92 7.87
N LEU A 91 3.36 12.42 8.24
CA LEU A 91 3.74 12.71 9.63
C LEU A 91 3.34 14.15 10.00
N THR A 92 2.73 14.33 11.17
CA THR A 92 2.26 15.66 11.64
C THR A 92 2.96 16.18 12.89
N ALA A 93 3.52 15.30 13.69
CA ALA A 93 4.31 15.64 14.86
C ALA A 93 5.54 14.73 14.86
N ILE A 94 6.74 15.30 14.95
CA ILE A 94 7.99 14.56 15.03
C ILE A 94 8.77 15.13 16.20
N THR A 95 9.12 14.28 17.16
CA THR A 95 9.93 14.63 18.33
C THR A 95 11.19 13.79 18.32
N LYS A 96 12.36 14.44 18.30
CA LYS A 96 13.64 13.76 18.51
C LYS A 96 13.70 13.28 19.96
N THR A 97 13.79 11.97 20.15
CA THR A 97 13.89 11.31 21.46
C THR A 97 15.32 10.93 21.82
N GLY A 98 16.23 10.95 20.85
CA GLY A 98 17.64 10.66 21.03
C GLY A 98 18.37 10.58 19.71
N GLN A 99 19.56 9.99 19.75
CA GLN A 99 20.36 9.74 18.56
C GLN A 99 21.12 8.44 18.77
N ALA A 100 21.12 7.58 17.76
CA ALA A 100 21.89 6.36 17.74
C ALA A 100 22.78 6.37 16.49
N PRO A 101 23.98 5.75 16.54
CA PRO A 101 24.76 5.53 15.34
C PRO A 101 23.88 4.85 14.29
N LEU A 102 23.96 5.35 13.05
CA LEU A 102 23.44 4.57 11.94
C LEU A 102 24.26 3.29 11.89
N GLU A 103 23.57 2.16 11.89
CA GLU A 103 24.19 0.86 11.74
C GLU A 103 24.87 0.86 10.37
N LYS A 104 26.19 1.11 10.35
CA LYS A 104 27.00 0.87 9.16
C LYS A 104 26.97 -0.63 8.94
N PRO A 105 26.66 -1.11 7.72
CA PRO A 105 26.99 -2.49 7.37
C PRO A 105 28.45 -2.73 7.78
N PRO A 106 28.79 -3.87 8.41
CA PRO A 106 30.16 -4.16 8.79
C PRO A 106 31.09 -3.90 7.61
N ALA A 107 32.27 -3.30 7.84
CA ALA A 107 33.20 -2.92 6.77
C ALA A 107 33.61 -4.13 5.89
N ASP A 108 33.55 -5.34 6.47
CA ASP A 108 33.81 -6.62 5.82
C ASP A 108 32.55 -7.47 5.61
N ALA A 109 31.38 -6.97 6.02
CA ALA A 109 30.15 -7.54 5.48
C ALA A 109 30.14 -7.16 3.99
N PRO A 110 29.80 -8.08 3.08
CA PRO A 110 29.44 -7.68 1.74
C PRO A 110 28.47 -6.52 1.90
N MET A 111 28.81 -5.34 1.38
CA MET A 111 27.82 -4.28 1.27
C MET A 111 26.61 -4.97 0.66
N PRO A 112 25.40 -4.79 1.20
CA PRO A 112 24.25 -5.01 0.38
C PRO A 112 24.45 -4.02 -0.77
N SER A 113 25.02 -4.50 -1.89
CA SER A 113 24.90 -3.84 -3.16
C SER A 113 23.44 -3.43 -3.27
N ALA A 114 23.13 -2.33 -3.93
CA ALA A 114 21.75 -2.06 -4.32
C ALA A 114 21.11 -3.27 -5.08
N SER A 115 21.90 -4.30 -5.42
CA SER A 115 21.52 -5.65 -5.89
C SER A 115 21.46 -6.77 -4.82
N SER A 116 21.40 -6.46 -3.52
CA SER A 116 21.24 -7.46 -2.44
C SER A 116 19.84 -7.45 -1.84
N GLY A 117 18.97 -6.66 -2.49
CA GLY A 117 17.62 -7.14 -2.68
C GLY A 117 17.68 -8.50 -3.39
N PRO A 118 16.65 -9.32 -3.20
CA PRO A 118 16.51 -10.55 -3.96
C PRO A 118 16.65 -10.27 -5.46
N LYS A 119 17.15 -11.25 -6.20
CA LYS A 119 17.41 -11.09 -7.64
C LYS A 119 16.07 -10.86 -8.34
N LEU A 120 15.86 -9.63 -8.82
CA LEU A 120 14.73 -9.31 -9.70
C LEU A 120 14.81 -10.16 -10.98
N LEU A 121 13.66 -10.65 -11.42
CA LEU A 121 13.57 -11.38 -12.68
C LEU A 121 13.83 -10.44 -13.86
N GLU A 122 14.76 -10.84 -14.73
CA GLU A 122 15.04 -10.13 -15.98
C GLU A 122 14.14 -10.64 -17.12
N PRO A 123 13.84 -9.80 -18.14
CA PRO A 123 13.11 -10.25 -19.32
C PRO A 123 13.73 -11.48 -19.98
N GLY A 124 12.94 -12.55 -20.12
CA GLY A 124 13.39 -13.83 -20.66
C GLY A 124 13.72 -14.89 -19.60
N GLU A 125 13.80 -14.51 -18.32
CA GLU A 125 13.93 -15.48 -17.23
C GLU A 125 12.59 -16.16 -16.91
N GLU A 126 12.68 -17.39 -16.42
CA GLU A 126 11.49 -18.12 -15.98
C GLU A 126 11.00 -17.61 -14.62
N VAL A 127 9.69 -17.38 -14.53
CA VAL A 127 9.04 -17.10 -13.24
C VAL A 127 9.13 -18.34 -12.35
N PRO A 128 9.60 -18.23 -11.09
CA PRO A 128 9.69 -19.36 -10.17
C PRO A 128 8.35 -20.09 -10.03
N ASN A 129 8.40 -21.42 -10.06
CA ASN A 129 7.19 -22.23 -9.91
C ASN A 129 6.78 -22.38 -8.43
N ALA A 130 6.53 -21.26 -7.77
CA ALA A 130 6.07 -21.20 -6.40
C ALA A 130 4.63 -21.72 -6.27
N SER A 131 4.36 -22.31 -5.11
CA SER A 131 3.09 -22.91 -4.72
C SER A 131 2.27 -21.95 -3.88
N PHE A 132 1.03 -21.73 -4.28
CA PHE A 132 0.07 -20.88 -3.60
C PHE A 132 -1.25 -21.62 -3.37
N VAL A 133 -2.16 -20.97 -2.66
CA VAL A 133 -3.55 -21.37 -2.48
C VAL A 133 -4.43 -20.28 -3.05
N ASP A 134 -5.39 -20.64 -3.91
CA ASP A 134 -6.35 -19.69 -4.47
C ASP A 134 -7.49 -19.35 -3.50
N GLN A 135 -8.32 -18.38 -3.89
CA GLN A 135 -9.49 -17.96 -3.12
C GLN A 135 -10.54 -19.06 -2.89
N ASP A 136 -10.47 -20.17 -3.62
CA ASP A 136 -11.33 -21.35 -3.43
C ASP A 136 -10.68 -22.42 -2.55
N GLY A 137 -9.49 -22.15 -2.00
CA GLY A 137 -8.74 -23.09 -1.17
C GLY A 137 -8.00 -24.17 -1.98
N ARG A 138 -7.86 -24.01 -3.30
CA ARG A 138 -7.18 -24.97 -4.15
C ARG A 138 -5.71 -24.61 -4.29
N LYS A 139 -4.83 -25.60 -4.22
CA LYS A 139 -3.42 -25.43 -4.52
C LYS A 139 -3.25 -24.96 -5.98
N ARG A 140 -2.39 -23.97 -6.18
CA ARG A 140 -1.98 -23.42 -7.47
C ARG A 140 -0.47 -23.33 -7.52
N THR A 141 0.07 -23.40 -8.73
CA THR A 141 1.48 -23.17 -8.98
C THR A 141 1.59 -22.27 -10.19
N PHE A 142 2.60 -21.41 -10.31
CA PHE A 142 2.69 -20.50 -11.46
C PHE A 142 2.74 -21.22 -12.82
N ASN A 143 3.21 -22.48 -12.86
CA ASN A 143 3.11 -23.33 -14.05
C ASN A 143 1.68 -23.53 -14.57
N SER A 144 0.64 -23.41 -13.74
CA SER A 144 -0.76 -23.54 -14.20
C SER A 144 -1.20 -22.40 -15.12
N PHE A 145 -0.43 -21.31 -15.19
CA PHE A 145 -0.70 -20.19 -16.08
C PHE A 145 0.11 -20.23 -17.38
N LYS A 146 0.97 -21.24 -17.58
CA LYS A 146 1.77 -21.37 -18.81
C LYS A 146 0.86 -21.36 -20.05
N GLY A 147 1.29 -20.65 -21.08
CA GLY A 147 0.52 -20.42 -22.32
C GLY A 147 -0.48 -19.27 -22.25
N SER A 148 -0.66 -18.63 -21.08
CA SER A 148 -1.40 -17.38 -20.93
C SER A 148 -0.45 -16.20 -20.71
N THR A 149 -0.89 -15.00 -21.07
CA THR A 149 -0.23 -13.76 -20.62
C THR A 149 -0.73 -13.45 -19.22
N VAL A 150 0.17 -13.44 -18.23
CA VAL A 150 -0.18 -13.15 -16.84
C VAL A 150 0.12 -11.69 -16.52
N VAL A 151 -0.88 -10.98 -16.02
CA VAL A 151 -0.70 -9.65 -15.40
C VAL A 151 -0.86 -9.83 -13.90
N MET A 152 0.18 -9.48 -13.15
CA MET A 152 0.26 -9.77 -11.72
C MET A 152 0.39 -8.50 -10.88
N THR A 153 -0.21 -8.51 -9.70
CA THR A 153 -0.02 -7.47 -8.67
C THR A 153 -0.01 -8.08 -7.27
N PHE A 154 0.48 -7.31 -6.30
CA PHE A 154 0.51 -7.68 -4.90
C PHE A 154 -0.29 -6.69 -4.05
N ILE A 155 -1.06 -7.20 -3.09
CA ILE A 155 -1.95 -6.37 -2.25
C ILE A 155 -2.00 -6.82 -0.79
N TYR A 156 -2.57 -5.96 0.04
CA TYR A 156 -3.16 -6.30 1.34
C TYR A 156 -4.66 -5.98 1.26
N THR A 157 -5.56 -6.91 1.59
CA THR A 157 -7.01 -6.61 1.49
C THR A 157 -7.45 -5.50 2.46
N LYS A 158 -6.70 -5.31 3.55
CA LYS A 158 -6.93 -4.26 4.56
C LYS A 158 -6.09 -3.00 4.36
N CYS A 159 -5.43 -2.84 3.21
CA CYS A 159 -4.62 -1.64 2.95
C CYS A 159 -5.49 -0.37 3.08
N PRO A 160 -5.17 0.56 4.00
CA PRO A 160 -5.99 1.73 4.23
C PRO A 160 -5.75 2.87 3.23
N LEU A 161 -4.71 2.76 2.39
CA LEU A 161 -4.29 3.82 1.46
C LEU A 161 -4.89 3.59 0.08
N ALA A 162 -5.90 4.35 -0.31
CA ALA A 162 -6.64 4.11 -1.55
C ALA A 162 -5.86 4.40 -2.84
N THR A 163 -4.68 5.02 -2.74
CA THR A 163 -3.70 5.23 -3.82
C THR A 163 -2.72 4.06 -4.00
N PHE A 164 -2.78 3.03 -3.15
CA PHE A 164 -1.93 1.83 -3.21
C PHE A 164 -2.75 0.61 -3.61
N CYS A 165 -2.99 -0.34 -2.70
CA CYS A 165 -3.67 -1.60 -3.03
C CYS A 165 -5.08 -1.37 -3.63
N PRO A 166 -5.94 -0.49 -3.09
CA PRO A 166 -7.23 -0.20 -3.70
C PRO A 166 -7.13 0.50 -5.07
N LEU A 167 -6.02 1.19 -5.38
CA LEU A 167 -5.79 1.69 -6.74
C LEU A 167 -5.45 0.55 -7.70
N MET A 168 -4.59 -0.38 -7.28
CA MET A 168 -4.25 -1.56 -8.07
C MET A 168 -5.47 -2.46 -8.34
N ASP A 169 -6.30 -2.67 -7.33
CA ASP A 169 -7.57 -3.39 -7.48
C ASP A 169 -8.48 -2.73 -8.54
N ARG A 170 -8.59 -1.38 -8.52
CA ARG A 170 -9.36 -0.63 -9.53
C ARG A 170 -8.76 -0.72 -10.92
N HIS A 171 -7.44 -0.71 -11.03
CA HIS A 171 -6.75 -0.91 -12.32
C HIS A 171 -7.02 -2.29 -12.88
N PHE A 172 -6.97 -3.35 -12.06
CA PHE A 172 -7.27 -4.71 -12.52
C PHE A 172 -8.75 -4.88 -12.86
N ALA A 173 -9.66 -4.27 -12.10
CA ALA A 173 -11.09 -4.25 -12.42
C ALA A 173 -11.40 -3.48 -13.71
N THR A 174 -10.62 -2.45 -14.03
CA THR A 174 -10.70 -1.77 -15.34
C THR A 174 -10.17 -2.68 -16.44
N LEU A 175 -8.98 -3.26 -16.22
CA LEU A 175 -8.30 -4.11 -17.19
C LEU A 175 -9.15 -5.30 -17.61
N GLN A 176 -9.81 -6.00 -16.68
CA GLN A 176 -10.67 -7.15 -17.05
C GLN A 176 -11.80 -6.76 -18.02
N THR A 177 -12.24 -5.50 -18.02
CA THR A 177 -13.33 -5.00 -18.88
C THR A 177 -12.85 -4.31 -20.14
N SER A 178 -11.56 -3.94 -20.22
CA SER A 178 -11.00 -3.20 -21.36
C SER A 178 -10.34 -4.09 -22.41
N LEU A 179 -10.18 -5.39 -22.15
CA LEU A 179 -9.61 -6.33 -23.09
C LEU A 179 -10.61 -6.64 -24.21
N ASP A 180 -10.13 -6.67 -25.45
CA ASP A 180 -10.89 -7.24 -26.57
C ASP A 180 -11.13 -8.76 -26.37
N GLU A 181 -12.01 -9.35 -27.18
CA GLU A 181 -12.38 -10.76 -27.03
C GLU A 181 -11.20 -11.74 -27.12
N ASP A 182 -10.21 -11.45 -27.95
CA ASP A 182 -9.07 -12.34 -28.16
C ASP A 182 -8.06 -12.22 -27.02
N ALA A 183 -7.80 -11.01 -26.55
CA ALA A 183 -7.00 -10.75 -25.36
C ALA A 183 -7.67 -11.33 -24.11
N ALA A 184 -9.00 -11.18 -23.96
CA ALA A 184 -9.76 -11.70 -22.82
C ALA A 184 -9.70 -13.23 -22.70
N LYS A 185 -9.42 -13.96 -23.78
CA LYS A 185 -9.20 -15.42 -23.77
C LYS A 185 -7.81 -15.80 -23.28
N ARG A 186 -6.79 -15.00 -23.60
CA ARG A 186 -5.36 -15.30 -23.36
C ARG A 186 -4.78 -14.67 -22.09
N VAL A 187 -5.36 -13.59 -21.61
CA VAL A 187 -4.87 -12.86 -20.44
C VAL A 187 -5.44 -13.47 -19.16
N ARG A 188 -4.60 -13.60 -18.13
CA ARG A 188 -4.96 -13.98 -16.78
C ARG A 188 -4.48 -12.91 -15.81
N LEU A 189 -5.39 -12.45 -14.96
CA LEU A 189 -5.07 -11.50 -13.90
C LEU A 189 -4.80 -12.29 -12.62
N VAL A 190 -3.69 -11.99 -11.95
CA VAL A 190 -3.29 -12.65 -10.71
C VAL A 190 -2.99 -11.61 -9.65
N THR A 191 -3.67 -11.70 -8.52
CA THR A 191 -3.42 -10.85 -7.36
C THR A 191 -2.91 -11.71 -6.23
N VAL A 192 -1.70 -11.45 -5.73
CA VAL A 192 -1.09 -12.17 -4.62
C VAL A 192 -1.19 -11.33 -3.35
N SER A 193 -1.63 -11.90 -2.23
CA SER A 193 -1.60 -11.19 -0.94
C SER A 193 -0.22 -11.27 -0.28
N PHE A 194 0.19 -10.18 0.37
CA PHE A 194 1.36 -10.11 1.25
C PHE A 194 1.07 -10.44 2.72
N ASP A 195 -0.19 -10.58 3.12
CA ASP A 195 -0.61 -10.84 4.52
C ASP A 195 -1.42 -12.14 4.59
N PRO A 196 -0.77 -13.31 4.45
CA PRO A 196 -1.45 -14.60 4.55
C PRO A 196 -2.09 -14.88 5.91
N ALA A 197 -1.64 -14.20 6.98
CA ALA A 197 -2.22 -14.31 8.31
C ALA A 197 -3.65 -13.74 8.36
N THR A 198 -3.91 -12.66 7.63
CA THR A 198 -5.24 -12.05 7.51
C THR A 198 -5.99 -12.52 6.26
N ASP A 199 -5.33 -12.53 5.11
CA ASP A 199 -5.89 -12.73 3.78
C ASP A 199 -6.00 -14.22 3.46
N THR A 200 -6.78 -14.91 4.28
CA THR A 200 -7.18 -16.31 4.06
C THR A 200 -7.94 -16.48 2.74
N PRO A 201 -8.02 -17.70 2.17
CA PRO A 201 -8.81 -17.94 0.95
C PRO A 201 -10.24 -17.39 1.00
N ARG A 202 -10.89 -17.51 2.16
CA ARG A 202 -12.23 -16.97 2.40
C ARG A 202 -12.29 -15.44 2.32
N VAL A 203 -11.30 -14.75 2.90
CA VAL A 203 -11.20 -13.29 2.84
C VAL A 203 -10.93 -12.83 1.42
N LEU A 204 -9.99 -13.47 0.72
CA LEU A 204 -9.70 -13.19 -0.69
C LEU A 204 -10.92 -13.41 -1.58
N LYS A 205 -11.71 -14.45 -1.32
CA LYS A 205 -12.95 -14.70 -2.06
C LYS A 205 -13.98 -13.60 -1.83
N GLN A 206 -14.07 -13.06 -0.62
CA GLN A 206 -14.94 -11.92 -0.34
C GLN A 206 -14.44 -10.64 -1.03
N HIS A 207 -13.13 -10.40 -0.99
CA HIS A 207 -12.47 -9.27 -1.66
C HIS A 207 -12.73 -9.30 -3.17
N ALA A 208 -12.49 -10.45 -3.82
CA ALA A 208 -12.76 -10.67 -5.23
C ALA A 208 -14.22 -10.37 -5.63
N ARG A 209 -15.19 -10.75 -4.79
CA ARG A 209 -16.62 -10.44 -5.03
C ARG A 209 -16.90 -8.95 -4.93
N ALA A 210 -16.31 -8.25 -3.97
CA ALA A 210 -16.48 -6.79 -3.84
C ALA A 210 -15.96 -6.05 -5.08
N LEU A 211 -14.89 -6.56 -5.69
CA LEU A 211 -14.30 -6.04 -6.93
C LEU A 211 -15.05 -6.47 -8.20
N LYS A 212 -16.07 -7.34 -8.09
CA LYS A 212 -16.72 -7.99 -9.23
C LYS A 212 -15.70 -8.66 -10.16
N ALA A 213 -14.68 -9.29 -9.58
CA ALA A 213 -13.67 -10.01 -10.32
C ALA A 213 -14.30 -11.23 -11.01
N ASP A 214 -14.02 -11.40 -12.31
CA ASP A 214 -14.44 -12.60 -13.03
C ASP A 214 -13.55 -13.80 -12.64
N PRO A 215 -14.09 -14.83 -11.97
CA PRO A 215 -13.29 -15.95 -11.47
C PRO A 215 -12.68 -16.81 -12.59
N THR A 216 -13.11 -16.66 -13.84
CA THR A 216 -12.50 -17.36 -14.99
C THR A 216 -11.23 -16.67 -15.50
N ARG A 217 -11.01 -15.41 -15.11
CA ARG A 217 -9.90 -14.56 -15.59
C ARG A 217 -9.01 -14.04 -14.47
N TRP A 218 -9.57 -13.74 -13.31
CA TRP A 218 -8.88 -13.10 -12.20
C TRP A 218 -8.82 -14.01 -10.97
N THR A 219 -7.61 -14.44 -10.65
CA THR A 219 -7.30 -15.33 -9.51
C THR A 219 -6.64 -14.54 -8.38
N PHE A 220 -7.02 -14.85 -7.15
CA PHE A 220 -6.42 -14.27 -5.95
C PHE A 220 -5.68 -15.37 -5.20
N LEU A 221 -4.42 -15.10 -4.83
CA LEU A 221 -3.51 -16.08 -4.24
C LEU A 221 -3.06 -15.64 -2.85
N THR A 222 -2.95 -16.61 -1.94
CA THR A 222 -2.29 -16.51 -0.64
C THR A 222 -1.42 -17.75 -0.43
N GLY A 223 -0.66 -17.84 0.64
CA GLY A 223 0.27 -18.95 0.82
C GLY A 223 1.04 -18.88 2.14
N ASP A 224 2.15 -19.60 2.16
CA ASP A 224 3.13 -19.50 3.24
C ASP A 224 3.89 -18.16 3.14
N GLN A 225 4.16 -17.52 4.29
CA GLN A 225 4.83 -16.22 4.32
C GLN A 225 6.23 -16.28 3.69
N ASP A 226 7.02 -17.31 3.99
CA ASP A 226 8.38 -17.45 3.47
C ASP A 226 8.38 -17.73 1.96
N GLU A 227 7.33 -18.36 1.43
CA GLU A 227 7.15 -18.56 0.00
C GLU A 227 6.72 -17.27 -0.72
N ILE A 228 5.82 -16.48 -0.11
CA ILE A 228 5.43 -15.16 -0.62
C ILE A 228 6.65 -14.22 -0.64
N ASP A 229 7.38 -14.14 0.47
CA ASP A 229 8.53 -13.24 0.63
C ASP A 229 9.65 -13.58 -0.36
N ARG A 230 9.88 -14.87 -0.64
CA ARG A 230 10.84 -15.32 -1.66
C ARG A 230 10.37 -15.11 -3.09
N PHE A 231 9.06 -15.07 -3.34
CA PHE A 231 8.50 -14.91 -4.67
C PHE A 231 8.37 -13.43 -5.07
N ALA A 232 8.04 -12.56 -4.13
CA ALA A 232 7.88 -11.12 -4.33
C ALA A 232 9.17 -10.31 -4.11
N ALA A 233 10.24 -11.05 -3.87
CA ALA A 233 11.57 -10.66 -3.47
C ALA A 233 12.26 -9.85 -4.59
#